data_AF-A0A1B4FWA2-F1
#
_entry.id   AF-A0A1B4FWA2-F1
#
_cell.length_a   1.000
_cell.length_b   1.000
_cell.length_c   1.000
_cell.angle_alpha   90.00
_cell.angle_beta   90.00
_cell.angle_gamma   90.00
#
_symmetry.space_group_name_H-M   'P 1'
#
loop_
_entity.id
_entity.type
_entity.pdbx_description
1 polymer ?
#
loop_
_entity_poly.entity_id
_entity_poly.type
_entity_poly.pdbx_seq_one_letter_code
_entity_poly.pdbx_strand_id
1 'polypeptide(L)'
;MMQRFDASQRQVCAALNLSRSVFSYRPAASDSSKPAARLGEIAQTSRRHGYRRVHMPRREGRRDNPARIPSLHCEQGASQADRKPRSDDTEQSGDPNDS
;
A
#
# COMPACT_ATOMS: atom_id res chain seq x y z
N MET A 1 -3.90 -32.03 -4.17
CA MET A 1 -3.82 -33.39 -4.75
C MET A 1 -4.72 -33.39 -5.97
N MET A 2 -4.18 -33.44 -7.20
CA MET A 2 -4.98 -33.56 -8.41
C MET A 2 -5.51 -35.00 -8.47
N GLN A 3 -6.69 -35.24 -7.89
CA GLN A 3 -7.36 -36.54 -7.95
C GLN A 3 -8.24 -36.72 -9.21
N ARG A 4 -8.30 -35.72 -10.10
CA ARG A 4 -9.20 -35.74 -11.29
C ARG A 4 -8.55 -36.29 -12.56
N PHE A 5 -7.24 -36.37 -12.60
CA PHE A 5 -6.49 -36.92 -13.71
C PHE A 5 -5.44 -37.83 -13.09
N ASP A 6 -5.43 -39.11 -13.49
CA ASP A 6 -4.47 -40.14 -13.06
C ASP A 6 -3.05 -39.86 -13.62
N ALA A 7 -2.61 -38.61 -13.54
CA ALA A 7 -1.41 -38.08 -14.15
C ALA A 7 -0.55 -37.40 -13.08
N SER A 8 0.75 -37.71 -13.11
CA SER A 8 1.73 -37.05 -12.25
C SER A 8 1.84 -35.57 -12.58
N GLN A 9 2.22 -34.75 -11.59
CA GLN A 9 2.51 -33.32 -11.78
C GLN A 9 3.48 -33.08 -12.96
N ARG A 10 4.43 -33.99 -13.20
CA ARG A 10 5.36 -33.92 -14.33
C ARG A 10 4.65 -34.03 -15.68
N GLN A 11 3.76 -35.01 -15.82
CA GLN A 11 2.97 -35.20 -17.04
C GLN A 11 2.06 -34.00 -17.31
N VAL A 12 1.41 -33.48 -16.27
CA VAL A 12 0.54 -32.29 -16.38
C VAL A 12 1.35 -31.06 -16.77
N CYS A 13 2.49 -30.80 -16.13
CA CYS A 13 3.35 -29.66 -16.47
C CYS A 13 3.91 -29.76 -17.90
N ALA A 14 4.30 -30.96 -18.34
CA ALA A 14 4.77 -31.19 -19.70
C ALA A 14 3.66 -30.98 -20.74
N ALA A 15 2.46 -31.50 -20.49
CA ALA A 15 1.31 -31.34 -21.38
C ALA A 15 0.86 -29.86 -21.49
N LEU A 16 0.95 -29.10 -20.40
CA LEU A 16 0.59 -27.68 -20.36
C LEU A 16 1.75 -26.74 -20.76
N ASN A 17 2.95 -27.29 -21.02
CA ASN A 17 4.17 -26.53 -21.25
C ASN A 17 4.46 -25.48 -20.14
N LEU A 18 4.14 -25.84 -18.89
CA LEU A 18 4.32 -25.00 -17.70
C LEU A 18 5.53 -25.46 -16.88
N SER A 19 6.21 -24.52 -16.24
CA SER A 19 7.24 -24.86 -15.27
C SER A 19 6.62 -25.37 -13.96
N ARG A 20 7.32 -26.28 -13.28
CA ARG A 20 6.89 -26.81 -11.97
C ARG A 20 6.78 -25.72 -10.89
N SER A 21 7.59 -24.67 -10.98
CA SER A 21 7.57 -23.54 -10.05
C SER A 21 6.27 -22.75 -10.17
N VAL A 22 5.81 -22.49 -11.40
CA VAL A 22 4.51 -21.85 -11.66
C VAL A 22 3.38 -22.75 -11.21
N PHE A 23 3.45 -24.06 -11.50
CA PHE A 23 2.42 -25.02 -11.07
C PHE A 23 2.28 -25.12 -9.54
N SER A 24 3.40 -25.01 -8.81
CA SER A 24 3.41 -25.12 -7.35
C SER A 24 3.23 -23.77 -6.65
N TYR A 25 3.21 -22.66 -7.41
CA TYR A 25 3.06 -21.33 -6.86
C TYR A 25 1.68 -21.18 -6.22
N ARG A 26 1.67 -20.88 -4.92
CA ARG A 26 0.46 -20.46 -4.21
C ARG A 26 0.64 -19.00 -3.81
N PRO A 27 -0.21 -18.09 -4.31
CA PRO A 27 -0.22 -16.74 -3.80
C PRO A 27 -0.63 -16.79 -2.32
N ALA A 28 0.27 -16.34 -1.44
CA ALA A 28 -0.06 -16.11 -0.04
C ALA A 28 -0.54 -14.67 0.12
N ALA A 29 -1.75 -14.48 0.68
CA ALA A 29 -2.16 -13.16 1.14
C ALA A 29 -1.17 -12.72 2.22
N SER A 30 -0.42 -11.67 1.93
CA SER A 30 0.54 -11.12 2.89
C SER A 30 -0.15 -10.04 3.71
N ASP A 31 0.08 -10.08 5.02
CA ASP A 31 -0.45 -9.11 5.98
C ASP A 31 -0.09 -7.69 5.55
N SER A 32 -1.07 -6.97 5.01
CA SER A 32 -0.91 -5.59 4.52
C SER A 32 -0.97 -4.56 5.66
N SER A 33 -1.36 -4.98 6.87
CA SER A 33 -1.52 -4.09 8.03
C SER A 33 -0.23 -3.33 8.38
N LYS A 34 0.91 -4.03 8.46
CA LYS A 34 2.21 -3.43 8.80
C LYS A 34 2.75 -2.45 7.75
N PRO A 35 2.75 -2.77 6.44
CA PRO A 35 3.18 -1.81 5.42
C PRO A 35 2.19 -0.65 5.28
N ALA A 36 0.88 -0.91 5.36
CA ALA A 36 -0.13 0.15 5.31
C ALA A 36 0.05 1.14 6.46
N ALA A 37 0.08 0.72 7.73
CA ALA A 37 0.24 1.63 8.87
C ALA A 37 1.44 2.58 8.70
N ARG A 38 2.56 2.05 8.20
CA ARG A 38 3.78 2.84 7.92
C ARG A 38 3.63 3.82 6.77
N LEU A 39 3.00 3.43 5.66
CA LEU A 39 2.71 4.36 4.56
C LEU A 39 1.83 5.52 5.05
N GLY A 40 0.89 5.23 5.95
CA GLY A 40 0.08 6.23 6.65
C GLY A 40 0.91 7.19 7.51
N GLU A 41 1.89 6.70 8.28
CA GLU A 41 2.82 7.54 9.06
C GLU A 41 3.66 8.43 8.15
N ILE A 42 4.24 7.88 7.08
CA ILE A 42 5.08 8.61 6.13
C ILE A 42 4.26 9.70 5.42
N ALA A 43 3.02 9.38 5.02
CA ALA A 43 2.11 10.34 4.41
C ALA A 43 1.75 11.49 5.35
N GLN A 44 1.52 11.21 6.63
CA GLN A 44 1.25 12.23 7.66
C GLN A 44 2.44 13.15 7.90
N THR A 45 3.65 12.59 8.03
CA THR A 45 4.88 13.38 8.25
C THR A 45 5.30 14.16 7.00
N SER A 46 4.97 13.67 5.80
CA SER A 46 5.50 14.19 4.54
C SER A 46 4.51 15.01 3.72
N ARG A 47 3.57 15.74 4.35
CA ARG A 47 2.57 16.58 3.66
C ARG A 47 3.14 17.43 2.52
N ARG A 48 4.31 18.07 2.74
CA ARG A 48 4.99 18.92 1.74
C ARG A 48 5.48 18.18 0.49
N HIS A 49 5.85 16.90 0.63
CA HIS A 49 6.50 16.14 -0.43
C HIS A 49 5.53 15.21 -1.19
N GLY A 50 4.30 15.09 -0.70
CA GLY A 50 3.28 14.21 -1.27
C GLY A 50 3.78 12.78 -1.49
N TYR A 51 3.33 12.18 -2.59
CA TYR A 51 3.63 10.80 -2.97
C TYR A 51 5.15 10.51 -3.12
N ARG A 52 5.98 11.54 -3.34
CA ARG A 52 7.43 11.37 -3.56
C ARG A 52 8.15 10.76 -2.34
N ARG A 53 7.67 10.98 -1.12
CA ARG A 53 8.25 10.34 0.09
C ARG A 53 7.64 8.99 0.40
N VAL A 54 6.39 8.76 0.02
CA VAL A 54 5.66 7.49 0.20
C VAL A 54 6.25 6.37 -0.68
N HIS A 55 6.52 6.65 -1.96
CA HIS A 55 7.00 5.63 -2.91
C HIS A 55 8.48 5.24 -2.74
N MET A 56 9.27 5.99 -1.94
CA MET A 56 10.71 5.75 -1.76
C MET A 56 11.14 5.87 -0.29
N PRO A 57 10.73 4.95 0.60
CA PRO A 57 11.23 4.91 1.97
C PRO A 57 12.71 4.49 1.95
N ARG A 58 13.61 5.46 2.08
CA ARG A 58 15.05 5.25 1.80
C ARG A 58 15.82 4.46 2.88
N ARG A 59 15.25 4.05 4.02
CA ARG A 59 16.10 3.60 5.15
C ARG A 59 15.68 2.39 5.98
N GLU A 60 14.49 1.81 5.87
CA GLU A 60 14.09 0.76 6.83
C GLU A 60 14.41 -0.70 6.42
N GLY A 61 15.10 -0.95 5.30
CA GLY A 61 15.44 -2.32 4.88
C GLY A 61 14.23 -3.19 4.48
N ARG A 62 13.01 -2.63 4.47
CA ARG A 62 11.81 -3.29 3.95
C ARG A 62 11.79 -3.25 2.42
N ARG A 63 11.75 -4.44 1.81
CA ARG A 63 11.58 -4.63 0.38
C ARG A 63 10.10 -4.85 0.05
N ASP A 64 9.24 -3.90 0.40
CA ASP A 64 7.91 -3.91 -0.20
C ASP A 64 8.08 -3.63 -1.69
N ASN A 65 7.39 -4.41 -2.53
CA ASN A 65 7.48 -4.25 -3.98
C ASN A 65 7.09 -2.80 -4.34
N PRO A 66 7.93 -2.04 -5.07
CA PRO A 66 7.61 -0.68 -5.49
C PRO A 66 6.27 -0.57 -6.22
N ALA A 67 5.85 -1.62 -6.93
CA ALA A 67 4.54 -1.66 -7.61
C ALA A 67 3.36 -1.79 -6.63
N ARG A 68 3.58 -2.31 -5.42
CA ARG A 68 2.54 -2.53 -4.41
C ARG A 68 2.27 -1.30 -3.54
N ILE A 69 3.28 -0.44 -3.39
CA ILE A 69 3.18 0.81 -2.61
C ILE A 69 2.05 1.73 -3.13
N PRO A 70 1.91 1.99 -4.44
CA PRO A 70 0.81 2.81 -4.94
C PRO A 70 -0.58 2.25 -4.60
N SER A 71 -0.79 0.94 -4.71
CA SER A 71 -2.09 0.31 -4.37
C SER A 71 -2.42 0.51 -2.89
N LEU A 72 -1.47 0.18 -2.00
CA LEU A 72 -1.65 0.33 -0.56
C LEU A 72 -1.86 1.80 -0.16
N HIS A 73 -1.16 2.74 -0.79
CA HIS A 73 -1.36 4.17 -0.56
C HIS A 73 -2.75 4.64 -1.00
N CYS A 74 -3.25 4.19 -2.14
CA CYS A 74 -4.61 4.50 -2.60
C CYS A 74 -5.68 3.88 -1.70
N GLU A 75 -5.49 2.64 -1.26
CA GLU A 75 -6.37 1.97 -0.28
C GLU A 75 -6.48 2.75 1.04
N GLN A 76 -5.41 3.42 1.46
CA GLN A 76 -5.41 4.30 2.64
C GLN A 76 -5.91 5.73 2.37
N GLY A 77 -5.65 6.26 1.18
CA GLY A 77 -6.06 7.59 0.74
C GLY A 77 -7.57 7.70 0.47
N ALA A 78 -8.21 6.61 0.07
CA ALA A 78 -9.67 6.53 -0.06
C ALA A 78 -10.38 6.87 1.26
N SER A 79 -9.82 6.49 2.41
CA SER A 79 -10.34 6.87 3.73
C SER A 79 -10.02 8.32 4.16
N GLN A 80 -9.13 9.02 3.43
CA GLN A 80 -8.75 10.41 3.73
C GLN A 80 -9.44 11.42 2.80
N ALA A 81 -9.94 11.00 1.63
CA ALA A 81 -10.63 11.86 0.66
C ALA A 81 -11.94 12.47 1.22
N ASP A 82 -12.58 11.81 2.19
CA ASP A 82 -13.79 12.29 2.85
C ASP A 82 -13.52 13.36 3.92
N ARG A 83 -12.25 13.69 4.21
CA ARG A 83 -11.94 14.79 5.13
C ARG A 83 -12.01 16.12 4.40
N LYS A 84 -13.07 16.88 4.66
CA LYS A 84 -13.21 18.30 4.31
C LYS A 84 -11.91 19.04 4.71
N PRO A 85 -11.33 19.89 3.85
CA PRO A 85 -10.26 20.78 4.30
C PRO A 85 -10.77 21.57 5.50
N ARG A 86 -9.98 21.60 6.58
CA ARG A 86 -10.25 22.46 7.74
C ARG A 86 -10.16 23.90 7.23
N SER A 87 -11.29 24.59 7.18
CA SER A 87 -11.32 26.03 7.01
C SER A 87 -10.60 26.65 8.21
N ASP A 88 -9.57 27.44 7.95
CA ASP A 88 -8.92 28.25 8.97
C ASP A 88 -9.88 29.39 9.31
N ASP A 89 -10.64 29.25 10.39
CA ASP A 89 -11.35 30.37 11.02
C ASP A 89 -10.32 31.28 11.69
N THR A 90 -9.92 32.34 11.00
CA THR A 90 -9.18 33.46 11.60
C THR A 90 -10.16 34.24 12.49
N GLU A 91 -10.46 33.71 13.66
CA GLU A 91 -11.02 34.47 14.77
C GLU A 91 -9.86 35.19 15.49
N GLN A 92 -9.49 36.38 14.99
CA GLN A 92 -8.71 37.32 15.79
C GLN A 92 -9.70 38.32 16.42
N SER A 93 -10.09 37.97 17.63
CA SER A 93 -10.73 38.82 18.64
C SER A 93 -10.16 40.24 18.64
N GLY A 94 -11.04 41.24 18.71
CA GLY A 94 -10.64 42.64 18.76
C GLY A 94 -9.99 43.07 20.07
N ASP A 95 -9.26 44.17 19.99
CA ASP A 95 -9.05 45.09 21.10
C ASP A 95 -9.51 46.48 20.63
N PRO A 96 -10.55 47.08 21.24
CA PRO A 96 -10.76 48.51 21.14
C PRO A 96 -9.92 49.20 22.22
N ASN A 97 -9.32 50.32 21.83
CA ASN A 97 -8.85 51.42 22.68
C ASN A 97 -7.41 51.32 23.25
N ASP A 98 -6.53 52.23 22.85
CA ASP A 98 -6.06 53.31 23.74
C ASP A 98 -5.27 54.39 22.95
N SER A 99 -5.42 55.66 23.37
CA SER A 99 -4.75 56.92 22.99
C SER A 99 -5.19 57.68 21.72
#